data_AF-A0A1R0GCI4-F1
#
_entry.id   AF-A0A1R0GCI4-F1
#
_cell.length_a   1.000
_cell.length_b   1.000
_cell.length_c   1.000
_cell.angle_alpha   90.00
_cell.angle_beta   90.00
_cell.angle_gamma   90.00
#
_symmetry.space_group_name_H-M   'P 1'
#
loop_
_entity.id
_entity.type
_entity.pdbx_description
1 polymer ?
#
loop_
_entity_poly.entity_id
_entity_poly.type
_entity_poly.pdbx_seq_one_letter_code
_entity_poly.pdbx_strand_id
1 'polypeptide(L)' 'MKASGNPRVKFMHCLPAFHNSETKVGKDIAARYPNLANGVEVTEEVFESPANIAFEQAENRMHTIKAILVSALADI' A
#
# COMPACT_ATOMS: atom_id res chain seq x y z
N MET A 1 -6.50 12.25 0.23
CA MET A 1 -7.92 11.88 0.05
C MET A 1 -8.83 13.07 -0.23
N LYS A 2 -8.99 14.04 0.67
CA LYS A 2 -9.92 15.19 0.52
C LYS A 2 -9.75 16.00 -0.77
N ALA A 3 -8.51 16.30 -1.16
CA ALA A 3 -8.20 17.09 -2.35
C ALA A 3 -8.69 16.47 -3.67
N SER A 4 -8.99 15.17 -3.70
CA SER A 4 -9.56 14.51 -4.88
C SER A 4 -11.00 14.96 -5.20
N GLY A 5 -11.71 15.56 -4.25
CA GLY A 5 -13.12 15.96 -4.40
C GLY A 5 -14.08 14.78 -4.59
N ASN A 6 -13.61 13.54 -4.51
CA ASN A 6 -14.40 12.34 -4.76
C ASN A 6 -14.57 11.53 -3.47
N PRO A 7 -15.81 11.36 -2.95
CA PRO A 7 -16.04 10.60 -1.72
C PRO A 7 -15.73 9.09 -1.86
N ARG A 8 -15.58 8.58 -3.09
CA ARG A 8 -15.25 7.18 -3.38
C ARG A 8 -13.76 6.95 -3.66
N VAL A 9 -12.90 7.96 -3.50
CA VAL A 9 -11.46 7.80 -3.73
C VAL A 9 -10.90 6.69 -2.85
N LYS A 10 -10.07 5.84 -3.44
CA LYS A 10 -9.33 4.77 -2.76
C LYS A 10 -7.83 5.03 -2.84
N PHE A 11 -7.10 4.50 -1.88
CA PHE A 11 -5.66 4.53 -1.81
C PHE A 11 -5.10 3.15 -2.17
N MET A 12 -4.05 3.14 -2.98
CA MET A 12 -3.35 1.94 -3.45
C MET A 12 -1.85 2.13 -3.24
N HIS A 13 -1.15 1.04 -2.92
CA HIS A 13 0.29 1.03 -2.78
C HIS A 13 0.83 -0.38 -3.04
N CYS A 14 1.85 -0.51 -3.88
CA CYS A 14 2.56 -1.78 -4.02
C CYS A 14 3.49 -1.96 -2.81
N LEU A 15 3.05 -2.74 -1.82
CA LEU A 15 3.76 -2.99 -0.56
C LEU A 15 5.24 -3.43 -0.76
N PRO A 16 6.12 -3.19 0.24
CA PRO A 16 5.86 -2.59 1.56
C PRO A 16 5.65 -1.07 1.50
N ALA A 17 5.01 -0.50 2.53
CA ALA A 17 4.82 0.94 2.71
C ALA A 17 5.40 1.40 4.06
N PHE A 18 5.96 2.60 4.13
CA PHE A 18 6.39 3.26 5.37
C PHE A 18 5.28 4.19 5.87
N HIS A 19 4.25 3.59 6.49
CA HIS A 19 3.09 4.32 7.01
C HIS A 19 3.22 4.70 8.50
N ASN A 20 4.17 4.10 9.22
CA ASN A 20 4.46 4.40 10.62
C ASN A 20 5.92 4.05 11.01
N SER A 21 6.21 4.10 12.31
CA SER A 21 7.52 3.81 12.90
C SER A 21 7.60 2.44 13.60
N GLU A 22 6.75 1.47 13.26
CA GLU A 22 6.75 0.18 13.95
C GLU A 22 7.86 -0.76 13.46
N THR A 23 8.38 -0.54 12.26
CA THR A 23 9.52 -1.28 11.70
C THR A 23 10.86 -0.72 12.18
N LYS A 24 11.92 -1.52 12.11
CA LYS A 24 13.29 -1.07 12.46
C LYS A 24 13.71 0.15 11.64
N VAL A 25 13.51 0.09 10.33
CA VAL A 25 13.83 1.19 9.41
C VAL A 25 12.93 2.41 9.68
N GLY A 26 11.64 2.20 9.97
CA GLY A 26 10.73 3.29 10.34
C GLY A 26 11.19 4.05 11.59
N LYS A 27 11.66 3.33 12.63
CA LYS A 27 12.23 3.96 13.84
C LYS A 27 13.47 4.79 13.55
N ASP A 28 14.37 4.28 12.71
CA ASP A 28 15.58 5.01 12.31
C ASP A 28 15.25 6.29 11.53
N ILE A 29 14.24 6.22 10.65
CA ILE A 29 13.74 7.38 9.91
C ILE A 29 13.15 8.41 10.88
N ALA A 30 12.28 7.98 11.81
CA ALA A 30 11.66 8.87 12.78
C ALA A 30 12.67 9.53 13.73
N ALA A 31 13.74 8.83 14.09
CA ALA A 31 14.81 9.39 14.92
C ALA A 31 15.58 10.52 14.20
N ARG A 32 15.79 10.40 12.88
CA ARG A 32 16.47 11.42 12.06
C ARG A 32 15.54 12.52 11.60
N TYR A 33 14.28 12.18 11.34
CA TYR A 33 13.25 13.04 10.79
C TYR A 33 11.95 12.88 11.61
N PRO A 34 11.85 13.54 12.79
CA PRO A 34 10.73 13.36 13.69
C PRO A 34 9.35 13.63 13.07
N ASN A 35 9.29 14.52 12.07
CA ASN A 35 8.07 14.83 11.34
C ASN A 35 7.56 13.69 10.44
N LEU A 36 8.37 12.66 10.18
CA LEU A 36 8.00 11.48 9.37
C LEU A 36 7.58 10.27 10.23
N ALA A 37 7.46 10.44 11.55
CA ALA A 37 7.17 9.33 12.46
C ALA A 37 5.80 8.65 12.20
N ASN A 38 4.83 9.40 11.68
CA ASN A 38 3.47 8.92 11.39
C ASN A 38 3.23 8.63 9.90
N GLY A 39 4.32 8.30 9.18
CA GLY A 39 4.30 7.94 7.77
C GLY A 39 5.20 8.82 6.91
N VAL A 40 5.78 8.20 5.88
CA VAL A 40 6.74 8.81 4.96
C VAL A 40 6.06 9.17 3.64
N GLU A 41 5.68 8.17 2.83
CA GLU A 41 4.96 8.38 1.57
C GLU A 41 3.43 8.34 1.73
N VAL A 42 2.95 7.71 2.80
CA VAL A 42 1.54 7.67 3.19
C VAL A 42 1.47 7.74 4.71
N THR A 43 0.50 8.48 5.25
CA THR A 43 0.30 8.55 6.69
C THR A 43 -0.46 7.35 7.23
N GLU A 44 -0.25 7.01 8.51
CA GLU A 44 -0.99 5.95 9.19
C GLU A 44 -2.50 6.12 9.05
N GLU A 45 -2.99 7.36 9.19
CA GLU A 45 -4.41 7.69 9.06
C GLU A 45 -5.00 7.25 7.71
N VAL A 46 -4.25 7.39 6.61
CA VAL A 46 -4.72 6.98 5.28
C VAL A 46 -4.54 5.48 5.11
N PHE A 47 -3.42 4.92 5.56
CA PHE A 47 -3.09 3.50 5.40
C PHE A 47 -4.05 2.60 6.17
N GLU A 48 -4.39 2.92 7.42
CA GLU A 48 -5.32 2.13 8.24
C GLU A 48 -6.79 2.52 8.03
N SER A 49 -7.09 3.39 7.06
CA SER A 49 -8.47 3.77 6.75
C SER A 49 -9.19 2.76 5.84
N PRO A 50 -10.54 2.74 5.84
CA PRO A 50 -11.33 1.97 4.87
C PRO A 50 -11.14 2.39 3.39
N ALA A 51 -10.40 3.47 3.14
CA ALA A 51 -10.07 3.90 1.80
C ALA A 51 -8.84 3.16 1.24
N ASN A 52 -8.01 2.54 2.09
CA ASN A 52 -6.88 1.73 1.64
C ASN A 52 -7.34 0.37 1.11
N ILE A 53 -6.94 0.04 -0.12
CA ILE A 53 -7.19 -1.26 -0.75
C ILE A 53 -5.89 -1.99 -1.11
N ALA A 54 -4.75 -1.60 -0.53
CA ALA A 54 -3.43 -2.17 -0.84
C ALA A 54 -3.35 -3.68 -0.56
N PHE A 55 -4.11 -4.22 0.40
CA PHE A 55 -4.15 -5.66 0.67
C PHE A 55 -4.92 -6.44 -0.39
N GLU A 56 -6.09 -5.96 -0.82
CA GLU A 56 -6.82 -6.53 -1.97
C GLU A 56 -5.98 -6.43 -3.25
N GLN A 57 -5.31 -5.29 -3.46
CA GLN A 57 -4.35 -5.12 -4.55
C GLN A 57 -3.20 -6.14 -4.47
N ALA A 58 -2.68 -6.41 -3.27
CA ALA A 58 -1.60 -7.38 -3.07
C ALA A 58 -2.07 -8.82 -3.36
N GLU A 59 -3.27 -9.19 -2.93
CA GLU A 59 -3.89 -10.48 -3.26
C GLU A 59 -4.07 -10.66 -4.77
N ASN A 60 -4.53 -9.61 -5.45
CA ASN A 60 -4.73 -9.59 -6.90
C ASN A 60 -3.44 -9.83 -7.70
N ARG A 61 -2.25 -9.67 -7.09
CA ARG A 61 -0.97 -10.09 -7.73
C ARG A 61 -0.96 -11.58 -8.04
N MET A 62 -1.46 -12.43 -7.14
CA MET A 62 -1.50 -13.89 -7.35
C MET A 62 -2.43 -14.25 -8.50
N HIS A 63 -3.64 -13.68 -8.51
CA HIS A 63 -4.62 -13.94 -9.56
C HIS A 63 -4.11 -13.48 -10.93
N THR A 64 -3.49 -12.31 -11.00
CA THR A 64 -2.97 -11.78 -12.27
C THR A 64 -1.81 -12.62 -12.79
N ILE A 65 -0.86 -13.03 -11.92
CA ILE A 65 0.22 -13.94 -12.30
C ILE A 65 -0.33 -15.29 -12.76
N LYS A 66 -1.34 -15.83 -12.08
CA LYS A 66 -2.00 -17.07 -12.51
C LYS A 66 -2.60 -16.95 -13.91
N ALA A 67 -3.29 -15.84 -14.20
CA ALA A 67 -3.86 -15.60 -15.52
C ALA A 67 -2.77 -15.59 -16.61
N ILE A 68 -1.64 -14.93 -16.34
CA ILE A 68 -0.48 -14.91 -17.24
C ILE A 68 0.06 -16.33 -17.48
N LEU A 69 0.23 -17.13 -16.42
CA LEU A 69 0.73 -18.51 -16.55
C LEU A 69 -0.24 -19.38 -17.37
N VAL A 70 -1.55 -19.27 -17.11
CA VAL A 70 -2.57 -19.99 -17.86
C VAL A 70 -2.55 -19.59 -19.34
N SER A 71 -2.55 -18.29 -19.64
CA SER A 71 -2.56 -17.82 -21.04
C SER A 71 -1.30 -18.18 -21.82
N ALA A 72 -0.18 -18.36 -21.13
CA ALA A 72 1.11 -18.64 -21.76
C ALA A 72 1.42 -20.14 -21.88
N LEU A 73 0.93 -20.98 -20.95
CA LEU A 73 1.44 -22.35 -20.77
C LEU A 73 0.35 -23.42 -20.72
N ALA A 74 -0.92 -23.09 -20.49
CA ALA A 74 -1.96 -24.10 -20.35
C ALA A 74 -2.44 -24.61 -21.72
N ASP A 75 -2.80 -25.89 -21.79
CA ASP A 75 -3.36 -26.55 -22.97
C ASP A 75 -4.89 -26.53 -22.93
N ILE A 76 -5.45 -25.32 -22.88
CA ILE A 76 -6.90 -25.04 -22.86
C ILE A 76 -7.30 -24.08 -23.97
#